data_AF-A0A4R2NF58-F1
#
_entry.id   AF-A0A4R2NF58-F1
#
_cell.length_a   1.000
_cell.length_b   1.000
_cell.length_c   1.000
_cell.angle_alpha   90.00
_cell.angle_beta   90.00
_cell.angle_gamma   90.00
#
_symmetry.space_group_name_H-M   'P 1'
#
loop_
_entity.id
_entity.type
_entity.pdbx_description
1 polymer ?
#
loop_
_entity_poly.entity_id
_entity_poly.type
_entity_poly.pdbx_seq_one_letter_code
_entity_poly.pdbx_strand_id
1 'polypeptide(L)' 'MARAKSEWAAKVFALVKSGNVGAAVAQIKVAPTVGDLARLQGLLAALPATPAQKQLDKVVDEELALLAAPRLHRSP' A
#
# COMPACT_ATOMS: atom_id res chain seq x y z
N MET A 1 20.59 -10.64 8.54
CA MET A 1 19.50 -10.86 7.56
C MET A 1 18.51 -9.70 7.67
N ALA A 2 18.57 -8.69 6.79
CA ALA A 2 17.76 -7.47 6.88
C ALA A 2 17.02 -7.09 5.57
N ARG A 3 16.94 -8.02 4.61
CA ARG A 3 16.35 -7.79 3.28
C ARG A 3 14.83 -7.96 3.22
N ALA A 4 14.24 -8.71 4.16
CA ALA A 4 12.84 -9.14 4.05
C ALA A 4 11.81 -8.07 4.42
N LYS A 5 12.16 -7.11 5.32
CA LYS A 5 11.17 -6.12 5.77
C LYS A 5 10.64 -5.31 4.59
N SER A 6 11.46 -4.92 3.63
CA SER A 6 11.09 -3.98 2.55
C SER A 6 10.55 -4.60 1.27
N GLU A 7 10.57 -5.94 1.15
CA GLU A 7 10.41 -6.61 -0.15
C GLU A 7 9.02 -6.42 -0.76
N TRP A 8 7.97 -6.49 0.05
CA TRP A 8 6.60 -6.30 -0.42
C TRP A 8 6.38 -4.89 -0.98
N ALA A 9 6.72 -3.86 -0.21
CA ALA A 9 6.51 -2.47 -0.61
C ALA A 9 7.28 -2.14 -1.89
N ALA A 10 8.52 -2.64 -2.02
CA ALA A 10 9.32 -2.48 -3.23
C ALA A 10 8.70 -3.18 -4.46
N LYS A 11 8.13 -4.39 -4.29
CA LYS A 11 7.45 -5.12 -5.37
C LYS A 11 6.18 -4.39 -5.83
N VAL A 12 5.36 -3.93 -4.89
CA VAL A 12 4.14 -3.16 -5.23
C VAL A 12 4.51 -1.84 -5.89
N PHE A 13 5.54 -1.16 -5.40
CA PHE A 13 6.03 0.06 -6.03
C PHE A 13 6.55 -0.18 -7.47
N ALA A 14 7.14 -1.34 -7.75
CA ALA A 14 7.51 -1.72 -9.11
C ALA A 14 6.29 -1.88 -10.04
N LEU A 15 5.16 -2.40 -9.53
CA LEU A 15 3.90 -2.46 -10.28
C LEU A 15 3.33 -1.06 -10.58
N VAL A 16 3.46 -0.13 -9.63
CA VAL A 16 3.07 1.28 -9.84
C VAL A 16 3.93 1.91 -10.93
N LYS A 17 5.26 1.72 -10.86
CA LYS A 17 6.20 2.25 -11.86
C LYS A 17 6.03 1.65 -13.25
N SER A 18 5.56 0.41 -13.35
CA SER A 18 5.25 -0.21 -14.65
C SER A 18 3.90 0.23 -15.22
N GLY A 19 3.15 1.09 -14.51
CA GLY A 19 1.83 1.56 -14.93
C GLY A 19 0.71 0.54 -14.69
N ASN A 20 1.00 -0.60 -14.05
CA ASN A 20 0.00 -1.61 -13.72
C ASN A 20 -0.76 -1.25 -12.43
N VAL A 21 -1.55 -0.18 -12.51
CA VAL A 21 -2.32 0.37 -11.39
C VAL A 21 -3.31 -0.66 -10.83
N GLY A 22 -3.94 -1.48 -11.70
CA GLY A 22 -4.87 -2.52 -11.26
C GLY A 22 -4.22 -3.57 -10.36
N ALA A 23 -3.04 -4.08 -10.75
CA ALA A 23 -2.30 -5.03 -9.91
C ALA A 23 -1.78 -4.38 -8.63
N ALA A 24 -1.33 -3.12 -8.69
CA ALA A 24 -0.91 -2.38 -7.50
C ALA A 24 -2.05 -2.23 -6.48
N VAL A 25 -3.25 -1.83 -6.94
CA VAL A 25 -4.45 -1.73 -6.09
C VAL A 25 -4.79 -3.08 -5.48
N ALA A 26 -4.77 -4.16 -6.27
CA ALA A 26 -5.05 -5.51 -5.75
C ALA A 26 -4.09 -5.91 -4.64
N GLN A 27 -2.79 -5.60 -4.78
CA GLN A 27 -1.79 -5.89 -3.75
C GLN A 27 -2.00 -5.04 -2.49
N ILE A 28 -2.27 -3.73 -2.64
CA ILE A 28 -2.50 -2.82 -1.50
C ILE A 28 -3.64 -3.32 -0.60
N LYS A 29 -4.73 -3.81 -1.20
CA LYS A 29 -5.89 -4.36 -0.48
C LYS A 29 -5.61 -5.63 0.32
N VAL A 30 -4.54 -6.34 -0.02
CA VAL A 30 -4.13 -7.57 0.69
C VAL A 30 -2.80 -7.38 1.42
N ALA A 31 -2.49 -6.13 1.78
CA ALA A 31 -1.24 -5.81 2.45
C ALA A 31 -1.07 -6.64 3.75
N PRO A 32 0.14 -7.19 4.00
CA PRO A 32 0.35 -8.10 5.13
C PRO A 32 0.32 -7.38 6.47
N THR A 33 0.85 -6.15 6.52
CA THR A 33 0.99 -5.38 7.75
C THR A 33 0.79 -3.88 7.51
N VAL A 34 0.44 -3.15 8.59
CA VAL A 34 0.43 -1.67 8.60
C VAL A 34 1.82 -1.11 8.22
N GLY A 35 2.89 -1.78 8.66
CA GLY A 35 4.26 -1.35 8.35
C GLY A 35 4.63 -1.48 6.87
N ASP A 36 4.01 -2.42 6.15
CA ASP A 36 4.16 -2.56 4.70
C ASP A 36 3.48 -1.42 3.95
N LEU A 37 2.24 -1.07 4.35
CA LEU A 37 1.51 0.07 3.79
C LEU A 37 2.20 1.40 4.07
N ALA A 38 2.68 1.64 5.30
CA ALA A 38 3.39 2.87 5.65
C ALA A 38 4.69 3.04 4.82
N ARG A 39 5.42 1.94 4.57
CA ARG A 39 6.59 1.97 3.69
C ARG A 39 6.23 2.25 2.24
N LEU A 40 5.16 1.64 1.74
CA LEU A 40 4.67 1.93 0.39
C LEU A 40 4.23 3.39 0.25
N GLN A 41 3.50 3.94 1.23
CA GLN A 41 3.08 5.35 1.27
C GLN A 41 4.29 6.29 1.13
N GLY A 42 5.39 6.01 1.85
CA GLY A 42 6.63 6.77 1.71
C GLY A 42 7.27 6.71 0.32
N LEU A 43 7.18 5.56 -0.36
CA LEU A 43 7.68 5.42 -1.75
C LEU A 43 6.77 6.17 -2.74
N LEU A 44 5.47 6.11 -2.54
CA LEU A 44 4.46 6.79 -3.36
C LEU A 44 4.56 8.31 -3.26
N ALA A 45 4.87 8.84 -2.07
CA ALA A 45 5.09 10.28 -1.85
C ALA A 45 6.24 10.88 -2.69
N ALA A 46 7.15 10.05 -3.21
CA ALA A 46 8.22 10.47 -4.11
C ALA A 46 7.80 10.57 -5.59
N LEU A 47 6.57 10.16 -5.94
CA LEU A 47 6.04 10.21 -7.30
C LEU A 47 5.31 11.52 -7.59
N PRO A 48 5.25 11.96 -8.86
CA PRO A 48 4.46 13.13 -9.24
C PRO A 48 2.97 12.91 -8.96
N ALA A 49 2.29 14.00 -8.57
CA ALA A 49 0.87 14.00 -8.22
C ALA A 49 -0.04 13.87 -9.47
N THR A 50 -0.11 12.68 -10.03
CA THR A 50 -1.02 12.31 -11.12
C THR A 50 -2.38 11.83 -10.59
N PRO A 51 -3.45 11.79 -11.41
CA PRO A 51 -4.73 11.22 -10.99
C PRO A 51 -4.62 9.76 -10.51
N ALA A 52 -3.80 8.95 -11.18
CA ALA A 52 -3.54 7.56 -10.78
C ALA A 52 -2.81 7.49 -9.43
N GLN A 53 -1.86 8.39 -9.20
CA GLN A 53 -1.16 8.47 -7.92
C GLN A 53 -2.11 8.82 -6.78
N LYS A 54 -2.95 9.85 -6.97
CA LYS A 54 -3.98 10.23 -5.99
C LYS A 54 -4.95 9.10 -5.68
N GLN A 55 -5.30 8.29 -6.68
CA GLN A 55 -6.12 7.10 -6.47
C GLN A 55 -5.40 6.06 -5.61
N LEU A 56 -4.13 5.78 -5.88
CA LEU A 56 -3.33 4.84 -5.09
C LEU A 56 -3.16 5.33 -3.64
N ASP A 57 -2.92 6.62 -3.43
CA ASP A 57 -2.81 7.22 -2.10
C ASP A 57 -4.10 7.02 -1.31
N LYS A 58 -5.27 7.27 -1.92
CA LYS A 58 -6.58 7.04 -1.30
C LYS A 58 -6.77 5.58 -0.87
N VAL A 59 -6.38 4.62 -1.72
CA VAL A 59 -6.50 3.19 -1.39
C VAL A 59 -5.56 2.82 -0.24
N VAL A 60 -4.34 3.35 -0.21
CA VAL A 60 -3.40 3.11 0.90
C VAL A 60 -3.94 3.68 2.22
N ASP A 61 -4.50 4.88 2.20
CA ASP A 61 -5.07 5.52 3.38
C ASP A 61 -6.29 4.75 3.92
N GLU A 62 -7.16 4.26 3.02
CA GLU A 62 -8.30 3.40 3.37
C GLU A 62 -7.84 2.10 4.05
N GLU A 63 -6.85 1.41 3.48
CA GLU A 63 -6.35 0.15 4.05
C GLU A 63 -5.57 0.35 5.35
N LEU A 64 -4.85 1.48 5.50
CA LEU A 64 -4.22 1.86 6.76
C LEU A 64 -5.26 2.05 7.86
N ALA A 65 -6.36 2.76 7.59
CA ALA A 65 -7.45 2.95 8.55
C ALA A 65 -8.11 1.62 8.93
N LEU A 66 -8.33 0.73 7.96
CA LEU A 66 -8.92 -0.60 8.19
C LEU A 66 -8.03 -1.50 9.05
N LEU A 67 -6.71 -1.49 8.82
CA LEU A 67 -5.76 -2.30 9.58
C LEU A 67 -5.43 -1.72 10.95
N ALA A 68 -5.51 -0.39 11.11
CA ALA A 68 -5.29 0.29 12.39
C ALA A 68 -6.52 0.18 13.33
N ALA A 69 -7.72 -0.02 12.80
CA ALA A 69 -8.92 -0.19 13.61
C ALA A 69 -8.80 -1.41 14.54
N PRO A 70 -9.12 -1.28 15.86
CA PRO A 70 -9.19 -2.41 16.77
C PRO A 70 -10.15 -3.46 16.19
N ARG A 71 -9.67 -4.70 16.02
CA ARG A 71 -10.44 -5.81 15.43
C ARG A 71 -11.69 -6.20 16.23
N LEU A 72 -11.94 -5.53 17.36
CA LEU A 72 -13.14 -5.62 18.20
C LEU A 72 -14.46 -5.34 17.45
N HIS A 73 -14.43 -4.63 16.30
CA HIS A 73 -15.63 -4.37 15.48
C HIS A 73 -15.89 -5.41 14.38
N ARG A 74 -15.13 -6.51 14.32
CA ARG A 74 -15.34 -7.59 13.34
C ARG A 74 -15.91 -8.82 14.06
N SER A 75 -17.09 -8.67 14.66
CA SER A 75 -17.91 -9.79 15.16
C SER A 75 -18.72 -10.37 13.98
N PRO A 76 -18.86 -11.70 13.86
CA PRO A 76 -19.29 -12.41 12.65
C PRO A 76 -20.71 -12.09 12.16
#